data_AF-F0W8J9-F1
#
_entry.id   AF-F0W8J9-F1
#
_cell.length_a   1.000
_cell.length_b   1.000
_cell.length_c   1.000
_cell.angle_alpha   90.00
_cell.angle_beta   90.00
_cell.angle_gamma   90.00
#
_symmetry.space_group_name_H-M   'P 1'
#
loop_
_entity.id
_entity.type
_entity.pdbx_description
1 polymer ?
#
loop_
_entity_poly.entity_id
_entity_poly.type
_entity_poly.pdbx_seq_one_letter_code
_entity_poly.pdbx_strand_id
1 'polypeptide(L)'
;MLLYEKGFLVDPGNYRPIALICVDVKALSKVLAYRIQRMPPKLIHEDQKAFLRGRSIHHHTRYISDLQDLITHRGEEAYATFLDFEKAYDRVDWSYILAVLSKMICGASFIL
;
A
#
# COMPACT_ATOMS: atom_id res chain seq x y z
N MET A 1 -0.12 4.55 21.21
CA MET A 1 -1.56 4.75 21.44
C MET A 1 -2.30 3.65 20.72
N LEU A 2 -3.36 3.08 21.30
CA LEU A 2 -4.18 2.07 20.64
C LEU A 2 -5.43 2.74 20.07
N LEU A 3 -5.71 2.54 18.78
CA LEU A 3 -6.93 3.01 18.13
C LEU A 3 -7.88 1.81 17.98
N TYR A 4 -9.09 1.93 18.50
CA TYR A 4 -10.12 0.92 18.29
C TYR A 4 -10.63 0.96 16.84
N GLU A 5 -10.69 -0.21 16.18
CA GLU A 5 -11.21 -0.33 14.81
C GLU A 5 -12.66 -0.83 14.78
N LYS A 6 -12.92 -2.08 15.19
CA LYS A 6 -14.26 -2.71 15.18
C LYS A 6 -14.30 -3.95 16.09
N GLY A 7 -15.47 -4.36 16.59
CA GLY A 7 -15.64 -5.61 17.35
C GLY A 7 -15.82 -5.42 18.86
N PHE A 8 -15.56 -6.46 19.66
CA PHE A 8 -15.68 -6.36 21.11
C PHE A 8 -14.48 -5.62 21.72
N LEU A 9 -14.74 -4.70 22.64
CA LEU A 9 -13.72 -3.87 23.31
C LEU A 9 -12.72 -4.67 24.14
N VAL A 10 -13.07 -5.89 24.53
CA VAL A 10 -12.23 -6.79 25.34
C VAL A 10 -11.23 -7.60 24.52
N ASP A 11 -11.41 -7.68 23.20
CA ASP A 11 -10.51 -8.42 22.32
C ASP A 11 -9.35 -7.49 21.87
N PRO A 12 -8.10 -7.79 22.27
CA PRO A 12 -6.93 -6.98 21.91
C PRO A 12 -6.70 -6.91 20.38
N GLY A 13 -7.18 -7.88 19.61
CA GLY A 13 -7.06 -7.91 18.15
C GLY A 13 -7.81 -6.77 17.45
N ASN A 14 -8.77 -6.14 18.13
CA ASN A 14 -9.61 -5.06 17.59
C ASN A 14 -8.98 -3.67 17.74
N TYR A 15 -7.77 -3.60 18.25
CA TYR A 15 -7.03 -2.35 18.43
C TYR A 15 -5.82 -2.30 17.51
N ARG A 16 -5.68 -1.19 16.80
CA ARG A 16 -4.52 -0.90 15.96
C ARG A 16 -3.52 -0.04 16.71
N PRO A 17 -2.26 -0.48 16.87
CA PRO A 17 -1.22 0.35 17.46
C PRO A 17 -0.87 1.51 16.52
N ILE A 18 -0.91 2.73 17.05
CA ILE A 18 -0.40 3.94 16.41
C ILE A 18 0.85 4.38 17.13
N ALA A 19 1.95 4.41 16.38
CA ALA A 19 3.21 4.98 16.82
C ALA A 19 3.17 6.51 16.70
N LEU A 20 3.22 7.19 17.84
CA LEU A 20 3.44 8.63 17.89
C LEU A 20 4.95 8.88 17.83
N ILE A 21 5.49 8.96 16.62
CA ILE A 21 6.91 9.25 16.38
C ILE A 21 7.20 10.76 16.46
N CYS A 22 8.42 11.11 16.87
CA CYS A 22 8.90 12.49 16.95
C CYS A 22 8.80 13.21 15.60
N VAL A 23 8.62 14.54 15.63
CA VAL A 23 8.46 15.37 14.42
C VAL A 23 9.67 15.26 13.51
N ASP A 24 10.88 15.21 14.05
CA ASP A 24 12.12 15.08 13.27
C ASP A 24 12.14 13.78 12.45
N VAL A 25 11.73 12.66 13.07
CA VAL A 25 11.61 11.37 12.40
C VAL A 25 10.53 11.38 11.32
N LYS A 26 9.42 12.09 11.55
CA LYS A 26 8.37 12.29 10.53
C LYS A 26 8.91 13.09 9.34
N ALA A 27 9.67 14.14 9.60
CA ALA A 27 10.27 14.97 8.55
C ALA A 27 11.26 14.15 7.71
N LEU A 28 12.17 13.42 8.35
CA LEU A 28 13.12 12.53 7.67
C LEU A 28 12.40 11.43 6.86
N SER A 29 11.40 10.77 7.46
CA SER A 29 10.56 9.79 6.76
C SER A 29 9.87 10.37 5.53
N LYS A 30 9.40 11.62 5.61
CA LYS A 30 8.75 12.31 4.49
C LYS A 30 9.74 12.61 3.36
N VAL A 31 10.95 13.06 3.70
CA VAL A 31 12.03 13.30 2.72
C VAL A 31 12.40 12.00 2.01
N LEU A 32 12.58 10.90 2.75
CA LEU A 32 12.85 9.58 2.17
C LEU A 32 11.73 9.12 1.24
N ALA A 33 10.47 9.22 1.68
CA ALA A 33 9.32 8.86 0.85
C ALA A 33 9.26 9.68 -0.46
N TYR A 34 9.57 10.98 -0.39
CA TYR A 34 9.62 11.84 -1.57
C TYR A 34 10.73 11.43 -2.54
N ARG A 35 11.92 11.08 -2.04
CA ARG A 35 13.03 10.58 -2.88
C ARG A 35 12.66 9.25 -3.54
N ILE A 36 12.06 8.31 -2.80
CA ILE A 36 11.64 6.99 -3.31
C ILE A 36 10.57 7.13 -4.38
N GLN A 37 9.61 8.07 -4.22
CA GLN A 37 8.45 8.23 -5.08
C GLN A 37 8.76 8.39 -6.59
N ARG A 38 9.99 8.74 -6.97
CA ARG A 38 10.41 8.86 -8.38
C ARG A 38 10.63 7.52 -9.09
N MET A 39 10.78 6.43 -8.34
CA MET A 39 11.12 5.11 -8.88
C MET A 39 9.93 4.14 -9.12
N PRO A 40 8.86 4.13 -8.28
CA PRO A 40 7.74 3.21 -8.41
C PRO A 40 7.11 3.09 -9.79
N PRO A 41 6.97 4.15 -10.62
CA PRO A 41 6.32 4.02 -11.93
C PRO A 41 7.00 3.00 -12.85
N LYS A 42 8.28 2.68 -12.64
CA LYS A 42 9.03 1.69 -13.44
C LYS A 42 8.97 0.27 -12.88
N LEU A 43 8.56 0.09 -11.63
CA LEU A 43 8.62 -1.20 -10.91
C LEU A 43 7.23 -1.72 -10.55
N ILE A 44 6.28 -0.82 -10.35
CA ILE A 44 4.94 -1.16 -9.90
C ILE A 44 3.98 -1.03 -11.09
N HIS A 45 3.30 -2.13 -11.40
CA HIS A 45 2.30 -2.22 -12.44
C HIS A 45 1.27 -1.08 -12.34
N GLU A 46 0.76 -0.62 -13.48
CA GLU A 46 -0.14 0.55 -13.53
C GLU A 46 -1.42 0.36 -12.72
N ASP A 47 -1.86 -0.88 -12.54
CA ASP A 47 -3.09 -1.22 -11.80
C ASP A 47 -3.00 -1.01 -10.28
N GLN A 48 -1.80 -0.92 -9.71
CA GLN A 48 -1.64 -0.53 -8.31
C GLN A 48 -1.99 0.96 -8.16
N LYS A 49 -3.22 1.29 -7.74
CA LYS A 49 -3.64 2.70 -7.65
C LYS A 49 -3.38 3.35 -6.30
N ALA A 50 -3.26 2.58 -5.22
CA ALA A 50 -3.09 3.12 -3.88
C ALA A 50 -1.65 3.61 -3.61
N PHE A 51 -1.52 4.66 -2.79
CA PHE A 51 -0.25 5.19 -2.26
C PHE A 51 0.80 5.65 -3.30
N LEU A 52 0.39 5.86 -4.55
CA LEU A 52 1.25 6.35 -5.63
C LEU A 52 0.77 7.70 -6.14
N ARG A 53 1.74 8.59 -6.44
CA ARG A 53 1.44 9.93 -6.94
C ARG A 53 0.76 9.84 -8.31
N GLY A 54 -0.29 10.63 -8.50
CA GLY A 54 -1.00 10.70 -9.77
C GLY A 54 -1.87 9.49 -10.08
N ARG A 55 -2.01 8.54 -9.14
CA ARG A 55 -2.97 7.44 -9.25
C ARG A 55 -4.12 7.68 -8.27
N SER A 56 -5.35 7.42 -8.73
CA SER A 56 -6.56 7.56 -7.92
C SER A 56 -7.27 6.23 -7.83
N ILE A 57 -7.77 5.91 -6.63
CA ILE A 57 -8.61 4.73 -6.39
C ILE A 57 -9.87 4.75 -7.25
N HIS A 58 -10.36 5.95 -7.60
CA HIS A 58 -11.54 6.12 -8.43
C HIS A 58 -11.40 5.46 -9.81
N HIS A 59 -10.20 5.51 -10.41
CA HIS A 59 -9.95 4.83 -11.69
C HIS A 59 -10.08 3.30 -11.57
N HIS A 60 -9.71 2.73 -10.42
CA HIS A 60 -9.87 1.30 -10.18
C HIS A 60 -11.34 0.91 -10.01
N THR A 61 -12.10 1.70 -9.24
CA THR A 61 -13.55 1.50 -9.10
C THR A 61 -14.25 1.56 -10.44
N ARG A 62 -13.93 2.56 -11.27
CA ARG A 62 -14.49 2.69 -12.62
C ARG A 62 -14.13 1.50 -13.51
N TYR A 63 -12.86 1.09 -13.50
CA TYR A 63 -12.39 -0.05 -14.26
C TYR A 63 -13.14 -1.35 -13.91
N ILE A 64 -13.35 -1.61 -12.62
CA ILE A 64 -14.13 -2.78 -12.18
C ILE A 64 -15.59 -2.69 -12.66
N SER A 65 -16.23 -1.53 -12.58
CA SER A 65 -17.58 -1.33 -13.09
C SER A 65 -17.67 -1.58 -14.59
N ASP A 66 -16.75 -1.01 -15.39
CA ASP A 66 -16.74 -1.19 -16.84
C ASP A 66 -16.50 -2.69 -17.21
N LEU A 67 -15.68 -3.40 -16.43
CA LEU A 67 -15.40 -4.82 -16.62
C LEU A 67 -16.63 -5.68 -16.28
N GLN A 68 -17.35 -5.34 -15.21
CA GLN A 68 -18.62 -5.99 -14.85
C GLN A 68 -19.69 -5.80 -15.93
N ASP A 69 -19.83 -4.58 -16.45
CA ASP A 69 -20.76 -4.27 -17.53
C ASP A 69 -20.42 -5.07 -18.79
N LEU A 70 -19.13 -5.15 -19.15
CA LEU A 70 -18.67 -5.91 -20.30
C LEU A 70 -19.00 -7.40 -20.21
N ILE A 71 -18.74 -8.03 -19.07
CA ILE A 71 -19.05 -9.46 -18.84
C ILE A 71 -20.55 -9.69 -18.95
N THR A 72 -21.35 -8.82 -18.33
CA THR A 72 -22.82 -8.89 -18.35
C THR A 72 -23.34 -8.77 -19.79
N HIS A 73 -22.80 -7.84 -20.57
CA HIS A 73 -23.18 -7.66 -21.98
C HIS A 73 -22.79 -8.85 -22.86
N ARG A 74 -21.70 -9.54 -22.55
CA ARG A 74 -21.27 -10.73 -23.29
C ARG A 74 -21.98 -12.01 -22.87
N GLY A 75 -22.70 -11.98 -21.75
CA GLY A 75 -23.31 -13.17 -21.16
C GLY A 75 -22.28 -14.20 -20.69
N GLU A 76 -21.08 -13.74 -20.35
CA GLU A 76 -19.99 -14.57 -19.85
C GLU A 76 -20.09 -14.71 -18.33
N GLU A 77 -19.54 -15.80 -17.78
CA GLU A 77 -19.36 -15.96 -16.34
C GLU A 77 -17.96 -15.51 -15.94
N ALA A 78 -17.86 -14.81 -14.80
CA ALA A 78 -16.59 -14.37 -14.24
C ALA A 78 -16.65 -14.37 -12.71
N TYR A 79 -15.47 -14.44 -12.10
CA TYR A 79 -15.31 -14.41 -10.64
C TYR A 79 -14.46 -13.21 -10.23
N ALA A 80 -14.91 -12.50 -9.20
CA ALA A 80 -14.12 -11.49 -8.52
C ALA A 80 -13.52 -12.08 -7.24
N THR A 81 -12.21 -12.01 -7.08
CA THR A 81 -11.51 -12.45 -5.87
C THR A 81 -11.00 -11.24 -5.10
N PHE A 82 -11.44 -11.10 -3.86
CA PHE A 82 -10.99 -10.05 -2.95
C PHE A 82 -9.95 -10.64 -1.99
N LEU A 83 -8.71 -10.15 -2.07
CA LEU A 83 -7.61 -10.57 -1.22
C LEU A 83 -7.24 -9.41 -0.28
N ASP A 84 -7.11 -9.71 1.01
CA ASP A 84 -6.65 -8.77 2.02
C ASP A 84 -5.56 -9.40 2.90
N PHE A 85 -4.60 -8.59 3.32
CA PHE A 85 -3.49 -9.03 4.14
C PHE A 85 -3.71 -8.64 5.60
N GLU A 86 -3.92 -9.64 6.45
CA GLU A 86 -4.01 -9.41 7.89
C GLU A 86 -2.68 -8.84 8.42
N LYS A 87 -2.75 -7.67 9.08
CA LYS A 87 -1.59 -6.99 9.69
C LYS A 87 -0.44 -6.81 8.70
N ALA A 88 -0.75 -6.34 7.49
CA ALA A 88 0.21 -6.21 6.39
C ALA A 88 1.54 -5.55 6.81
N TYR A 89 1.50 -4.46 7.58
CA TYR A 89 2.70 -3.74 8.02
C TYR A 89 3.56 -4.52 9.02
N ASP A 90 2.96 -5.37 9.85
CA ASP A 90 3.67 -6.17 10.86
C ASP A 90 4.32 -7.42 10.25
N ARG A 91 3.83 -7.86 9.08
CA ARG A 91 4.28 -9.06 8.39
C ARG A 91 5.29 -8.79 7.27
N VAL A 92 5.73 -7.54 7.07
CA VAL A 92 6.73 -7.19 6.06
C VAL A 92 8.11 -7.73 6.46
N ASP A 93 8.76 -8.45 5.54
CA ASP A 93 10.18 -8.82 5.67
C ASP A 93 11.08 -7.62 5.36
N TRP A 94 11.73 -7.11 6.40
CA TRP A 94 12.66 -5.98 6.29
C TRP A 94 13.89 -6.29 5.42
N SER A 95 14.41 -7.51 5.45
CA SER A 95 15.55 -7.93 4.64
C SER A 95 15.18 -7.87 3.15
N TYR A 96 13.96 -8.31 2.82
CA TYR A 96 13.43 -8.20 1.46
C TYR A 96 13.28 -6.73 1.01
N ILE A 97 12.70 -5.87 1.85
CA ILE A 97 12.57 -4.43 1.54
C ILE A 97 13.93 -3.79 1.32
N LEU A 98 14.91 -4.05 2.18
CA LEU A 98 16.27 -3.54 2.03
C LEU A 98 16.95 -4.06 0.76
N ALA A 99 16.76 -5.34 0.42
CA ALA A 99 17.27 -5.91 -0.82
C ALA A 99 16.65 -5.23 -2.05
N VAL A 100 15.33 -5.01 -2.06
CA VAL A 100 14.64 -4.27 -3.14
C VAL A 100 15.18 -2.85 -3.24
N LEU A 101 15.28 -2.13 -2.13
CA LEU A 101 15.83 -0.77 -2.10
C LEU A 101 17.29 -0.72 -2.59
N SER A 102 18.11 -1.72 -2.26
CA SER A 102 19.51 -1.80 -2.72
C SER A 102 19.64 -2.04 -4.24
N LYS A 103 18.65 -2.70 -4.84
CA LYS A 103 18.59 -2.97 -6.29
C LYS A 103 17.97 -1.81 -7.07
N MET A 104 17.07 -1.07 -6.44
CA MET A 104 16.66 0.24 -6.91
C MET A 104 17.89 1.17 -6.86
N ILE A 105 17.98 2.21 -7.69
CA ILE A 105 19.17 3.10 -7.83
C ILE A 105 19.38 3.99 -6.58
N CYS A 106 19.00 3.49 -5.41
CA CYS A 106 19.32 4.01 -4.10
C CYS A 106 20.73 3.55 -3.76
N GLY A 107 21.75 4.35 -4.11
CA GLY A 107 23.11 4.13 -3.61
C GLY A 107 23.16 4.12 -2.08
N ALA A 108 24.29 3.71 -1.48
CA ALA A 108 24.43 3.65 -0.02
C ALA A 108 24.12 5.00 0.68
N SER A 109 24.33 6.14 0.00
CA SER A 109 23.99 7.50 0.43
C SER A 109 22.53 7.91 0.19
N PHE A 110 21.67 6.95 -0.17
CA PHE A 110 20.25 7.21 -0.33
C PHE A 110 19.50 7.15 1.00
N ILE A 111 19.93 6.23 1.87
CA ILE A 111 19.33 5.99 3.18
C ILE A 111 20.06 6.80 4.27
N LEU A 112 21.32 7.17 4.02
CA LEU A 112 22.16 8.04 4.87
C LEU A 112 22.34 9.42 4.24
#